data_AF-A0A1G3XV29-F1
#
_entry.id   AF-A0A1G3XV29-F1
#
_cell.length_a   1.000
_cell.length_b   1.000
_cell.length_c   1.000
_cell.angle_alpha   90.00
_cell.angle_beta   90.00
_cell.angle_gamma   90.00
#
_symmetry.space_group_name_H-M   'P 1'
#
loop_
_entity.id
_entity.type
_entity.pdbx_description
1 polymer ?
#
loop_
_entity_poly.entity_id
_entity_poly.type
_entity_poly.pdbx_seq_one_letter_code
_entity_poly.pdbx_strand_id
1 'polypeptide(L)' 'MLRESLKSFLGKKLREIKTEIFRMGTRYGVYTVEEFEELYKKGEIEEKDTWQDLQKLDHLEFKREELEKILKAL' A
#
# COMPACT_ATOMS: atom_id res chain seq x y z
N MET A 1 24.18 -0.75 17.08
CA MET A 1 23.71 0.65 16.96
C MET A 1 23.19 0.97 15.55
N LEU A 2 24.02 0.94 14.48
CA LEU A 2 23.57 1.30 13.12
C LEU A 2 22.45 0.41 12.56
N ARG A 3 22.51 -0.91 12.78
CA ARG A 3 21.47 -1.86 12.34
C ARG A 3 20.12 -1.58 13.00
N GLU A 4 20.11 -1.25 14.29
CA GLU A 4 18.86 -0.97 15.02
C GLU A 4 18.27 0.38 14.64
N SER A 5 19.11 1.41 14.41
CA SER A 5 18.62 2.69 13.89
C SER A 5 18.04 2.55 12.49
N LEU A 6 18.66 1.75 11.62
CA LEU A 6 18.13 1.45 10.29
C LEU A 6 16.80 0.70 10.37
N LYS A 7 16.72 -0.34 11.21
CA LYS A 7 15.49 -1.11 11.44
C LYS A 7 14.35 -0.22 11.96
N SER A 8 14.64 0.68 12.90
CA SER A 8 13.66 1.65 13.42
C SER A 8 13.17 2.62 12.35
N PHE A 9 14.10 3.17 11.54
CA PHE A 9 13.79 4.07 10.45
C PHE A 9 12.91 3.41 9.37
N LEU A 10 13.30 2.23 8.89
CA LEU A 10 12.52 1.49 7.89
C LEU A 10 11.19 1.02 8.46
N GLY A 11 11.13 0.62 9.73
CA GLY A 11 9.89 0.28 10.40
C GLY A 11 8.92 1.47 10.51
N LYS A 12 9.44 2.70 10.72
CA LYS A 12 8.63 3.91 10.66
C LYS A 12 8.08 4.15 9.26
N LYS A 13 8.91 4.01 8.22
CA LYS A 13 8.49 4.15 6.82
C LYS A 13 7.41 3.13 6.44
N LEU A 14 7.55 1.88 6.86
CA LEU A 14 6.55 0.84 6.65
C LEU A 14 5.21 1.21 7.32
N ARG A 15 5.23 1.75 8.55
CA ARG A 15 4.00 2.23 9.22
C ARG A 15 3.34 3.40 8.50
N GLU A 16 4.13 4.34 7.98
CA GLU A 16 3.62 5.45 7.17
C GLU A 16 2.87 4.93 5.93
N ILE A 17 3.48 3.99 5.19
CA ILE A 17 2.87 3.37 4.00
C ILE A 17 1.59 2.61 4.36
N LYS A 18 1.61 1.78 5.41
CA LYS A 18 0.40 1.05 5.86
C LYS A 18 -0.73 2.00 6.26
N THR A 19 -0.41 3.13 6.87
CA THR A 19 -1.40 4.16 7.22
C THR A 19 -1.99 4.82 5.98
N GLU A 20 -1.16 5.07 4.96
CA GLU A 20 -1.62 5.66 3.70
C GLU A 20 -2.54 4.70 2.93
N ILE A 21 -2.16 3.42 2.82
CA ILE A 21 -3.02 2.36 2.25
C ILE A 21 -4.35 2.31 3.01
N PHE A 22 -4.32 2.31 4.35
CA PHE A 22 -5.54 2.29 5.15
C PHE A 22 -6.45 3.49 4.88
N ARG A 23 -5.89 4.70 4.81
CA ARG A 23 -6.65 5.92 4.49
C ARG A 23 -7.25 5.86 3.09
N MET A 24 -6.52 5.37 2.11
CA MET A 24 -7.07 5.18 0.76
C MET A 24 -8.19 4.15 0.77
N GLY A 25 -7.97 3.04 1.47
CA GLY A 25 -8.94 1.96 1.53
C GLY A 25 -10.24 2.31 2.22
N THR A 26 -10.22 3.22 3.20
CA THR A 26 -11.47 3.72 3.82
C THR A 26 -12.42 4.40 2.83
N ARG A 27 -11.93 4.89 1.67
CA ARG A 27 -12.76 5.53 0.64
C ARG A 27 -13.51 4.52 -0.23
N TYR A 28 -12.94 3.34 -0.45
CA TYR A 28 -13.45 2.32 -1.38
C TYR A 28 -13.84 1.00 -0.72
N GLY A 29 -13.50 0.83 0.56
CA GLY A 29 -13.66 -0.44 1.29
C GLY A 29 -12.62 -1.51 0.95
N VAL A 30 -11.54 -1.17 0.24
CA VAL A 30 -10.52 -2.11 -0.27
C VAL A 30 -9.10 -1.65 0.06
N TYR A 31 -8.19 -2.58 0.32
CA TYR A 31 -6.83 -2.32 0.81
C TYR A 31 -5.73 -2.94 -0.08
N THR A 32 -6.10 -3.67 -1.13
CA THR A 32 -5.16 -4.23 -2.12
C THR A 32 -5.55 -3.85 -3.54
N VAL A 33 -4.59 -3.89 -4.46
CA VAL A 33 -4.82 -3.75 -5.90
C VAL A 33 -5.85 -4.76 -6.39
N GLU A 34 -5.75 -6.01 -5.96
CA GLU A 34 -6.65 -7.08 -6.39
C GLU A 34 -8.10 -6.81 -5.95
N GLU A 35 -8.32 -6.37 -4.72
CA GLU A 35 -9.66 -5.99 -4.25
C GLU A 35 -10.21 -4.80 -5.04
N PHE A 36 -9.36 -3.85 -5.41
CA PHE A 36 -9.74 -2.69 -6.22
C PHE A 36 -10.15 -3.09 -7.64
N GLU A 37 -9.40 -3.99 -8.28
CA GLU A 37 -9.74 -4.53 -9.59
C GLU A 37 -11.05 -5.31 -9.58
N GLU A 38 -11.37 -6.01 -8.49
CA GLU A 38 -12.67 -6.68 -8.34
C GLU A 38 -13.84 -5.68 -8.31
N LEU A 39 -13.66 -4.47 -7.77
CA LEU A 39 -14.68 -3.42 -7.83
C LEU A 39 -14.93 -2.98 -9.29
N TYR A 40 -13.89 -2.88 -10.11
CA TYR A 40 -14.04 -2.60 -11.55
C TYR A 40 -14.80 -3.71 -12.27
N LYS A 41 -14.44 -4.98 -12.02
CA LYS A 41 -15.10 -6.13 -12.66
C LYS A 41 -16.59 -6.21 -12.32
N LYS A 42 -16.97 -5.81 -11.10
CA LYS A 42 -18.36 -5.74 -10.64
C LYS A 42 -19.10 -4.49 -11.12
N GLY A 43 -18.39 -3.51 -11.68
CA GLY A 43 -18.96 -2.22 -12.07
C GLY A 43 -19.36 -1.33 -10.89
N GLU A 44 -18.78 -1.55 -9.71
CA GLU A 44 -19.06 -0.75 -8.50
C GLU A 44 -18.39 0.63 -8.55
N ILE A 45 -17.29 0.74 -9.31
CA ILE A 45 -16.56 1.99 -9.59
C ILE A 45 -16.11 2.01 -11.06
N GLU A 46 -15.87 3.21 -11.60
CA GLU A 46 -15.40 3.38 -12.98
C GLU A 46 -13.92 3.76 -13.06
N GLU A 47 -13.15 3.04 -13.89
CA GLU A 47 -11.71 3.24 -14.04
C GLU A 47 -11.34 4.67 -14.43
N LYS A 48 -12.12 5.30 -15.31
CA LYS A 48 -11.87 6.68 -15.77
C LYS A 48 -11.77 7.68 -14.61
N ASP A 49 -12.48 7.44 -13.52
CA ASP A 49 -12.58 8.33 -12.36
C ASP A 49 -11.61 7.94 -11.23
N THR A 50 -11.12 6.69 -11.21
CA THR A 50 -10.37 6.14 -10.07
C THR A 50 -9.02 5.51 -10.43
N TRP A 51 -8.59 5.53 -11.69
CA TRP A 51 -7.31 4.94 -12.12
C TRP A 51 -6.08 5.48 -11.37
N GLN A 52 -6.08 6.75 -10.99
CA GLN A 52 -4.97 7.35 -10.22
C GLN A 52 -4.88 6.77 -8.81
N ASP A 53 -6.03 6.49 -8.19
CA ASP A 53 -6.09 5.87 -6.87
C ASP A 53 -5.60 4.42 -6.94
N LEU A 54 -5.92 3.67 -8.00
CA LEU A 54 -5.37 2.33 -8.24
C LEU A 54 -3.85 2.37 -8.43
N GLN A 55 -3.32 3.23 -9.30
CA GLN A 55 -1.88 3.36 -9.52
C GLN A 55 -1.13 3.72 -8.24
N LYS A 56 -1.73 4.60 -7.42
CA LYS A 56 -1.15 4.97 -6.14
C LYS A 56 -1.15 3.79 -5.16
N LEU A 57 -2.23 3.01 -5.12
CA LEU A 57 -2.33 1.82 -4.27
C LEU A 57 -1.29 0.77 -4.67
N ASP A 58 -1.14 0.50 -5.97
CA ASP A 58 -0.13 -0.41 -6.51
C ASP A 58 1.30 -0.04 -6.09
N HIS A 59 1.66 1.24 -6.24
CA HIS A 59 2.96 1.73 -5.80
C HIS A 59 3.19 1.57 -4.29
N LEU A 60 2.16 1.82 -3.47
CA LEU A 60 2.24 1.68 -2.02
C LEU A 60 2.34 0.21 -1.60
N GLU A 61 1.59 -0.67 -2.25
CA GLU A 61 1.60 -2.12 -2.05
C GLU A 61 2.98 -2.69 -2.39
N PHE A 62 3.53 -2.37 -3.55
CA PHE A 62 4.89 -2.76 -3.94
C PHE A 62 5.94 -2.29 -2.92
N LYS A 63 5.90 -1.01 -2.53
CA LYS A 63 6.85 -0.47 -1.53
C LYS A 63 6.72 -1.13 -0.16
N ARG A 64 5.48 -1.45 0.27
CA ARG A 64 5.22 -2.16 1.52
C ARG A 64 5.92 -3.51 1.50
N GLU A 65 5.72 -4.28 0.43
CA GLU A 65 6.31 -5.61 0.29
C GLU A 65 7.84 -5.58 0.26
N GLU A 66 8.43 -4.65 -0.48
CA GLU A 66 9.88 -4.49 -0.53
C GLU A 66 10.46 -4.10 0.83
N LEU A 67 9.82 -3.18 1.56
CA LEU A 67 10.25 -2.82 2.92
C LEU A 67 10.11 -3.99 3.90
N GLU A 68 9.05 -4.79 3.80
CA GLU A 68 8.86 -5.98 4.62
C GLU A 68 9.93 -7.03 4.36
N LYS A 69 10.28 -7.28 3.08
CA LYS A 69 11.39 -8.16 2.70
C LYS A 69 12.72 -7.69 3.29
N ILE A 70 13.04 -6.39 3.14
CA ILE A 70 14.28 -5.81 3.69
C ILE A 70 14.30 -5.93 5.22
N LEU A 71 13.21 -5.58 5.90
CA LEU A 71 13.13 -5.65 7.37
C LEU A 71 13.22 -7.08 7.91
N LYS A 72 12.75 -8.07 7.14
CA LYS A 72 12.88 -9.49 7.48
C LYS A 72 14.31 -10.00 7.30
N ALA A 73 15.02 -9.49 6.30
CA ALA A 73 16.42 -9.84 6.04
C ALA A 73 17.41 -9.09 6.94
N LEU A 74 17.01 -7.96 7.52
CA LEU A 74 17.83 -7.12 8.39
C LEU A 74 18.16 -7.80 9.70
#